data_AF-A0A2T9J822-F1
#
_entry.id   AF-A0A2T9J822-F1
#
_cell.length_a   1.000
_cell.length_b   1.000
_cell.length_c   1.000
_cell.angle_alpha   90.00
_cell.angle_beta   90.00
_cell.angle_gamma   90.00
#
_symmetry.space_group_name_H-M   'P 1'
#
loop_
_entity.id
_entity.type
_entity.pdbx_description
1 polymer ?
#
loop_
_entity_poly.entity_id
_entity_poly.type
_entity_poly.pdbx_seq_one_letter_code
_entity_poly.pdbx_strand_id
1 'polypeptide(L)'
;MGAVLDKLLRPAVGFRHPREVLKDPLLDTSEKRAILSSWASDASAVEDHPTLRWLWGTEAPAPFSEILDALARLDRWEEARPR
;
A
#
# COMPACT_ATOMS: atom_id res chain seq x y z
N MET A 1 17.11 -2.79 -13.84
CA MET A 1 15.91 -3.07 -13.02
C MET A 1 15.37 -1.78 -12.38
N GLY A 2 14.96 -0.79 -13.18
CA GLY A 2 14.45 0.51 -12.67
C GLY A 2 13.04 0.88 -13.15
N ALA A 3 12.56 0.24 -14.23
CA ALA A 3 11.27 0.58 -14.85
C ALA A 3 10.05 0.12 -14.03
N VAL A 4 10.17 -0.95 -13.23
CA VAL A 4 9.11 -1.41 -12.33
C VAL A 4 8.88 -0.43 -11.18
N LEU A 5 9.97 0.14 -10.63
CA LEU A 5 9.87 1.14 -9.57
C LEU A 5 9.29 2.45 -10.11
N ASP A 6 9.68 2.91 -11.31
CA ASP A 6 9.14 4.16 -11.89
C ASP A 6 7.61 4.07 -12.15
N LYS A 7 7.11 2.90 -12.57
CA LYS A 7 5.66 2.67 -12.72
C LYS A 7 4.93 2.59 -11.37
N LEU A 8 5.54 1.99 -10.34
CA LEU A 8 4.95 1.90 -9.00
C LEU A 8 4.99 3.23 -8.23
N LEU A 9 5.95 4.11 -8.55
CA LEU A 9 6.10 5.43 -7.94
C LEU A 9 5.07 6.44 -8.45
N ARG A 10 4.56 6.28 -9.68
CA ARG A 10 3.65 7.25 -10.31
C ARG A 10 2.21 7.29 -9.74
N PRO A 11 1.60 6.20 -9.25
CA PRO A 11 0.35 6.28 -8.49
C PRO A 11 0.57 6.46 -6.97
N ALA A 12 1.75 6.13 -6.42
CA ALA A 12 1.99 6.21 -4.97
C ALA A 12 2.04 7.65 -4.42
N VAL A 13 2.24 8.67 -5.26
CA VAL A 13 2.41 10.07 -4.83
C VAL A 13 1.10 10.75 -4.35
N GLY A 14 -0.06 10.10 -4.45
CA GLY A 14 -1.36 10.71 -4.11
C GLY A 14 -2.11 10.12 -2.92
N PHE A 15 -1.79 8.92 -2.47
CA PHE A 15 -2.62 8.20 -1.49
C PHE A 15 -2.27 8.60 -0.07
N ARG A 16 -3.29 8.99 0.71
CA ARG A 16 -3.12 9.38 2.12
C ARG A 16 -3.41 8.26 3.11
N HIS A 17 -4.03 7.19 2.64
CA HIS A 17 -4.43 6.06 3.47
C HIS A 17 -4.40 4.74 2.69
N PRO A 18 -4.03 3.59 3.32
CA PRO A 18 -4.17 2.24 2.76
C PRO A 18 -5.52 1.92 2.13
N ARG A 19 -6.59 2.55 2.62
CA ARG A 19 -7.95 2.33 2.15
C ARG A 19 -8.24 3.06 0.84
N GLU A 20 -7.50 4.10 0.50
CA GLU A 20 -7.62 4.79 -0.79
C GLU A 20 -7.07 3.93 -1.92
N VAL A 21 -5.95 3.24 -1.68
CA VAL A 21 -5.39 2.25 -2.61
C VAL A 21 -6.43 1.18 -2.96
N LEU A 22 -7.18 0.69 -1.96
CA LEU A 22 -8.23 -0.31 -2.19
C LEU A 22 -9.39 0.23 -3.03
N LYS A 23 -9.76 1.50 -2.83
CA LYS A 23 -10.89 2.15 -3.52
C LYS A 23 -10.56 2.62 -4.91
N ASP A 24 -9.28 2.75 -5.25
CA ASP A 24 -8.86 3.22 -6.57
C ASP A 24 -9.33 2.24 -7.66
N PRO A 25 -10.13 2.69 -8.65
CA PRO A 25 -10.63 1.84 -9.72
C PRO A 25 -9.63 1.67 -10.87
N LEU A 26 -8.56 2.48 -10.92
CA LEU A 26 -7.53 2.43 -11.95
C LEU A 26 -6.44 1.41 -11.62
N LEU A 27 -6.30 1.04 -10.35
CA LEU A 27 -5.36 0.01 -9.91
C LEU A 27 -5.98 -1.39 -9.99
N ASP A 28 -5.22 -2.33 -10.55
CA ASP A 28 -5.54 -3.74 -10.44
C ASP A 28 -5.15 -4.33 -9.06
N THR A 29 -5.57 -5.56 -8.77
CA THR A 29 -5.27 -6.23 -7.49
C THR A 29 -3.76 -6.37 -7.25
N SER A 30 -2.97 -6.62 -8.30
CA SER A 30 -1.52 -6.78 -8.18
C SER A 30 -0.84 -5.45 -7.86
N GLU A 31 -1.27 -4.36 -8.48
CA GLU A 31 -0.78 -3.01 -8.23
C GLU A 31 -1.14 -2.54 -6.82
N LYS A 32 -2.39 -2.78 -6.39
CA LYS A 32 -2.83 -2.51 -5.01
C LYS A 32 -1.97 -3.25 -4.00
N ARG A 33 -1.70 -4.55 -4.24
CA ARG A 33 -0.85 -5.37 -3.38
C ARG A 33 0.58 -4.83 -3.37
N ALA A 34 1.16 -4.51 -4.52
CA ALA A 34 2.52 -3.99 -4.62
C ALA A 34 2.71 -2.69 -3.82
N ILE A 35 1.76 -1.75 -3.92
CA ILE A 35 1.80 -0.49 -3.16
C ILE A 35 1.70 -0.76 -1.65
N LEU A 36 0.71 -1.54 -1.22
CA LEU A 36 0.51 -1.85 0.19
C LEU A 36 1.69 -2.63 0.78
N SER A 37 2.23 -3.61 0.05
CA SER A 37 3.44 -4.35 0.46
C SER A 37 4.68 -3.45 0.52
N SER A 38 4.80 -2.46 -0.37
CA SER A 38 5.87 -1.47 -0.31
C SER A 38 5.80 -0.65 0.99
N TRP A 39 4.61 -0.24 1.42
CA TRP A 39 4.43 0.46 2.70
C TRP A 39 4.56 -0.43 3.92
N ALA A 40 4.26 -1.72 3.78
CA ALA A 40 4.44 -2.69 4.86
C ALA A 40 5.93 -2.93 5.18
N SER A 41 6.80 -2.75 4.18
CA SER A 41 8.24 -2.94 4.30
C SER A 41 8.85 -2.10 5.41
N ASP A 42 9.91 -2.62 6.04
CA ASP A 42 10.68 -1.90 7.06
C ASP A 42 11.36 -0.65 6.49
N ALA A 43 11.53 -0.57 5.17
CA ALA A 43 11.98 0.66 4.50
C ALA A 43 11.02 1.84 4.71
N SER A 44 9.75 1.58 5.01
CA SER A 44 8.76 2.58 5.38
C SER A 44 8.63 2.77 6.90
N ALA A 45 9.34 2.02 7.75
CA ALA A 45 9.22 2.17 9.19
C ALA A 45 9.65 3.56 9.67
N VAL A 46 8.89 4.12 10.61
CA VAL A 46 9.30 5.34 11.31
C VAL A 46 10.43 4.97 12.29
N GLU A 47 11.50 5.77 12.31
CA GLU A 47 12.60 5.61 13.26
C GLU A 47 12.04 5.61 14.70
N ASP A 48 12.50 4.66 15.52
CA ASP A 48 12.05 4.38 16.89
C ASP A 48 10.56 4.01 17.08
N HIS A 49 9.75 3.98 16.01
CA HIS A 49 8.34 3.64 16.06
C HIS A 49 7.98 2.55 15.02
N PRO A 50 8.36 1.27 15.28
CA PRO A 50 8.20 0.17 14.32
C PRO A 50 6.74 -0.21 14.06
N THR A 51 5.78 0.31 14.81
CA THR A 51 4.35 0.14 14.56
C THR A 51 3.80 1.15 13.55
N LEU A 52 4.60 2.14 13.15
CA LEU A 52 4.22 3.19 12.22
C LEU A 52 4.98 3.04 10.90
N ARG A 53 4.35 3.47 9.81
CA ARG A 53 4.89 3.43 8.46
C ARG A 53 4.70 4.78 7.78
N TRP A 54 5.76 5.36 7.25
CA TRP A 54 5.73 6.49 6.35
C TRP A 54 5.12 6.08 5.02
N LEU A 55 4.03 6.75 4.67
CA LEU A 55 3.42 6.63 3.35
C LEU A 55 3.92 7.80 2.50
N TRP A 56 4.51 7.50 1.35
CA TRP A 56 4.95 8.53 0.42
C TRP A 56 3.76 9.41 0.00
N GLY A 57 3.87 10.73 0.19
CA GLY A 57 2.78 11.68 -0.10
C GLY A 57 1.88 12.01 1.09
N THR A 58 2.22 11.57 2.31
CA THR A 58 1.42 11.84 3.52
C THR A 58 2.14 12.73 4.51
N GLU A 59 1.35 13.56 5.21
CA GLU A 59 1.85 14.46 6.25
C GLU A 59 2.08 13.72 7.58
N ALA A 60 1.52 12.52 7.74
CA ALA A 60 1.60 11.72 8.95
C ALA A 60 1.78 10.23 8.65
N PRO A 61 2.57 9.50 9.46
CA PRO A 61 2.74 8.07 9.29
C PRO A 61 1.46 7.32 9.67
N ALA A 62 1.19 6.23 8.96
CA ALA A 62 0.05 5.37 9.23
C ALA A 62 0.44 4.18 10.13
N PRO A 63 -0.50 3.63 10.93
CA PRO A 63 -0.27 2.39 11.65
C PRO A 63 -0.01 1.23 10.68
N PHE A 64 0.99 0.42 10.99
CA PHE A 64 1.30 -0.80 10.24
C PHE A 64 0.10 -1.76 10.18
N SER A 65 -0.71 -1.80 11.24
CA SER A 65 -1.96 -2.57 11.28
C SER A 65 -2.96 -2.17 10.21
N GLU A 66 -3.04 -0.88 9.85
CA GLU A 66 -3.95 -0.41 8.79
C GLU A 66 -3.51 -0.90 7.41
N ILE A 67 -2.20 -1.02 7.19
CA ILE A 67 -1.64 -1.58 5.95
C ILE A 67 -1.93 -3.08 5.88
N LEU A 68 -1.77 -3.80 7.01
CA LEU A 68 -2.09 -5.23 7.09
C LEU A 68 -3.59 -5.49 6.90
N ASP A 69 -4.47 -4.69 7.50
CA ASP A 69 -5.92 -4.82 7.28
C ASP A 69 -6.27 -4.59 5.80
N ALA A 70 -5.65 -3.60 5.16
CA ALA A 70 -5.86 -3.34 3.75
C ALA A 70 -5.41 -4.52 2.87
N LEU A 71 -4.25 -5.11 3.14
CA LEU A 71 -3.77 -6.31 2.44
C LEU A 71 -4.73 -7.49 2.65
N ALA A 72 -5.11 -7.78 3.90
CA ALA A 72 -6.03 -8.86 4.21
C ALA A 72 -7.42 -8.65 3.58
N ARG A 73 -7.84 -7.39 3.38
CA ARG A 73 -9.09 -7.07 2.69
C ARG A 73 -8.97 -7.27 1.17
N LEU A 74 -7.82 -6.91 0.61
CA LEU A 74 -7.51 -7.14 -0.80
C LEU A 74 -7.47 -8.63 -1.14
N ASP A 75 -6.81 -9.43 -0.30
CA ASP A 75 -6.71 -10.88 -0.49
C ASP A 75 -8.10 -11.54 -0.43
N ARG A 76 -8.95 -11.15 0.55
CA ARG A 76 -10.34 -11.60 0.62
C ARG A 76 -11.17 -11.25 -0.62
N TRP A 77 -10.91 -10.10 -1.26
CA TRP A 77 -11.58 -9.73 -2.51
C TRP A 77 -11.10 -10.54 -3.69
N GLU A 78 -9.81 -10.90 -3.74
CA GLU A 78 -9.27 -11.78 -4.76
C GLU A 78 -9.86 -13.19 -4.63
N GLU A 79 -9.91 -13.74 -3.41
CA GLU A 79 -10.49 -15.06 -3.12
C GLU A 79 -11.98 -15.14 -3.47
N ALA A 80 -12.73 -14.06 -3.21
CA ALA A 80 -14.15 -13.99 -3.52
C ALA A 80 -14.46 -13.81 -5.02
N ARG A 81 -13.44 -13.52 -5.86
CA ARG A 81 -13.63 -13.36 -7.30
C ARG A 81 -13.81 -14.75 -7.94
N PRO A 82 -14.93 -15.02 -8.64
CA PRO A 82 -15.09 -16.28 -9.35
C PRO A 82 -13.97 -16.40 -10.41
N ARG A 83 -13.29 -17.55 -10.42
CA ARG A 83 -12.22 -17.88 -11.36
C ARG A 83 -12.73 -18.06 -12.79
#